data_AF-A0A924HAN5-F1
#
_entry.id   AF-A0A924HAN5-F1
#
_cell.length_a   1.000
_cell.length_b   1.000
_cell.length_c   1.000
_cell.angle_alpha   90.00
_cell.angle_beta   90.00
_cell.angle_gamma   90.00
#
_symmetry.space_group_name_H-M   'P 1'
#
loop_
_entity.id
_entity.type
_entity.pdbx_description
1 polymer ?
#
loop_
_entity_poly.entity_id
_entity_poly.type
_entity_poly.pdbx_seq_one_letter_code
_entity_poly.pdbx_strand_id
1 'polypeptide(L)'
;MKTATLPAVRVSPETRTLIESVLKEGETLSTFIEESAKRQAGWRKEDEAFYARALRASELVKAGKMRTHTQEEVMTSLRNIIEAKKRDKAPAKQSLGK
;
A
#
# COMPACT_ATOMS: atom_id res chain seq x y z
N MET A 1 -2.39 2.43 31.20
CA MET A 1 -1.29 2.57 30.21
C MET A 1 -0.90 4.04 30.16
N LYS A 2 0.39 4.40 30.12
CA LYS A 2 0.80 5.81 30.05
C LYS A 2 0.45 6.36 28.67
N THR A 3 -0.50 7.27 28.61
CA THR A 3 -0.88 7.97 27.38
C THR A 3 0.18 9.04 27.09
N ALA A 4 0.57 9.17 25.82
CA ALA A 4 1.39 10.27 25.34
C ALA A 4 0.49 11.33 24.73
N THR A 5 0.82 12.61 24.90
CA THR A 5 0.03 13.72 24.37
C THR A 5 0.81 14.39 23.25
N LEU A 6 0.13 14.67 22.13
CA LEU A 6 0.70 15.51 21.08
C LEU A 6 0.84 16.95 21.61
N PRO A 7 1.90 17.69 21.21
CA PRO A 7 2.04 19.08 21.60
C PRO A 7 0.88 19.93 21.08
N ALA A 8 0.57 21.02 21.77
CA ALA A 8 -0.44 21.97 21.32
C ALA A 8 0.01 22.66 20.01
N VAL A 9 -0.80 22.53 18.96
CA VAL A 9 -0.56 23.16 17.66
C VAL A 9 -1.49 24.36 17.50
N ARG A 10 -0.92 25.54 17.21
CA ARG A 10 -1.71 26.73 16.84
C ARG A 10 -2.06 26.64 15.35
N VAL A 11 -3.32 26.85 15.02
CA VAL A 11 -3.84 26.83 13.64
C VAL A 11 -4.67 28.08 13.37
N SER A 12 -4.87 28.42 12.08
CA SER A 12 -5.78 29.52 11.72
C SER A 12 -7.23 29.15 12.04
N PRO A 13 -8.13 30.14 12.23
CA PRO A 13 -9.55 29.89 12.35
C PRO A 13 -10.12 29.13 11.15
N GLU A 14 -9.70 29.47 9.92
CA GLU A 14 -10.22 28.77 8.73
C GLU A 14 -9.82 27.30 8.71
N THR A 15 -8.60 26.97 9.14
CA THR A 15 -8.12 25.59 9.23
C THR A 15 -8.99 24.79 10.21
N ARG A 16 -9.33 25.39 11.35
CA ARG A 16 -10.19 24.74 12.34
C ARG A 16 -11.59 24.50 11.80
N THR A 17 -12.21 25.53 11.22
CA THR A 17 -13.54 25.44 10.62
C THR A 17 -13.61 24.36 9.53
N LEU A 18 -12.57 24.30 8.68
CA LEU A 18 -12.48 23.27 7.64
C LEU A 18 -12.50 21.87 8.25
N ILE A 19 -11.66 21.61 9.26
CA ILE A 19 -11.60 20.29 9.90
C ILE A 19 -12.92 19.94 10.58
N GLU A 20 -13.49 20.87 11.33
CA GLU A 20 -14.78 20.66 12.02
C GLU A 20 -15.92 20.37 11.02
N SER A 21 -15.89 20.96 9.82
CA SER A 21 -16.91 20.76 8.79
C SER A 21 -16.92 19.36 8.15
N VAL A 22 -15.84 18.58 8.30
CA VAL A 22 -15.69 17.24 7.71
C VAL A 22 -15.75 16.11 8.73
N LEU A 23 -15.98 16.42 10.01
CA LEU A 23 -16.12 15.41 11.06
C LEU A 23 -17.37 14.55 10.83
N LYS A 24 -17.24 13.25 11.11
CA LYS A 24 -18.37 12.31 11.10
C LYS A 24 -19.15 12.37 12.40
N GLU A 25 -20.36 11.80 12.40
CA GLU A 25 -21.17 11.69 13.60
C GLU A 25 -20.41 10.93 14.71
N GLY A 26 -20.33 11.53 15.90
CA GLY A 26 -19.60 10.98 17.04
C GLY A 26 -18.08 11.14 16.99
N GLU A 27 -17.52 11.73 15.94
CA GLU A 27 -16.09 12.00 15.82
C GLU A 27 -15.71 13.31 16.51
N THR A 28 -14.55 13.34 17.18
CA THR A 28 -14.02 14.56 17.80
C THR A 28 -12.82 15.08 17.03
N LEU A 29 -12.55 16.39 17.18
CA LEU A 29 -11.36 17.01 16.61
C LEU A 29 -10.06 16.31 17.04
N SER A 30 -9.98 15.90 18.31
CA SER A 30 -8.80 15.18 18.83
C SER A 30 -8.62 13.81 18.19
N THR A 31 -9.69 13.04 18.04
CA THR A 31 -9.66 11.72 17.38
C THR A 31 -9.27 11.87 15.90
N PHE A 32 -9.87 12.84 15.20
CA PHE A 32 -9.53 13.11 13.80
C PHE A 32 -8.05 13.47 13.61
N ILE A 33 -7.49 14.33 14.48
CA ILE A 33 -6.08 14.73 14.43
C ILE A 33 -5.15 13.55 14.72
N GLU A 34 -5.46 12.74 15.74
CA GLU A 34 -4.68 11.55 16.08
C GLU A 34 -4.63 10.57 14.90
N GLU A 35 -5.80 10.23 14.34
CA GLU A 35 -5.89 9.30 13.21
C GLU A 35 -5.19 9.83 11.97
N SER A 36 -5.34 11.13 11.68
CA SER A 36 -4.67 11.78 10.55
C SER A 36 -3.15 11.75 10.68
N ALA A 37 -2.62 12.06 11.87
CA ALA A 37 -1.18 12.01 12.14
C ALA A 37 -0.64 10.59 12.04
N LYS A 38 -1.35 9.61 12.61
CA LYS A 38 -1.00 8.19 12.53
C LYS A 38 -0.98 7.69 11.10
N ARG A 39 -2.00 8.02 10.31
CA ARG A 39 -2.07 7.67 8.89
C ARG A 39 -0.88 8.25 8.14
N GLN A 40 -0.61 9.55 8.28
CA GLN A 40 0.50 10.21 7.59
C GLN A 40 1.87 9.64 7.97
N ALA A 41 2.07 9.29 9.24
CA ALA A 41 3.29 8.62 9.69
C ALA A 41 3.43 7.23 9.05
N GLY A 42 2.33 6.48 8.95
CA GLY A 42 2.27 5.19 8.25
C GLY A 42 2.69 5.32 6.78
N TRP A 43 2.05 6.23 6.04
CA TRP A 43 2.41 6.51 4.64
C TRP A 43 3.89 6.84 4.47
N ARG A 44 4.43 7.77 5.27
CA ARG A 44 5.86 8.14 5.17
C ARG A 44 6.80 6.96 5.40
N LYS A 45 6.46 6.08 6.36
CA LYS A 45 7.26 4.89 6.66
C LYS A 45 7.23 3.88 5.53
N GLU A 46 6.07 3.70 4.91
CA GLU A 46 5.91 2.81 3.75
C GLU A 46 6.58 3.39 2.50
N ASP A 47 6.42 4.70 2.27
CA ASP A 47 7.01 5.46 1.18
C ASP A 47 8.53 5.38 1.24
N GLU A 48 9.16 5.64 2.39
CA GLU A 48 10.61 5.59 2.54
C GLU A 48 11.18 4.23 2.14
N ALA A 49 10.57 3.15 2.60
CA ALA A 49 10.99 1.80 2.27
C ALA A 49 10.75 1.47 0.79
N PHE A 50 9.65 1.95 0.20
CA PHE A 50 9.35 1.78 -1.22
C PHE A 50 10.34 2.55 -2.10
N TYR A 51 10.60 3.82 -1.80
CA TYR A 51 11.58 4.66 -2.49
C TYR A 51 12.99 4.07 -2.40
N ALA A 52 13.40 3.60 -1.23
CA ALA A 52 14.70 2.96 -1.06
C ALA A 52 14.84 1.70 -1.93
N ARG A 53 13.79 0.87 -2.02
CA ARG A 53 13.78 -0.31 -2.92
C ARG A 53 13.82 0.10 -4.39
N ALA A 54 13.03 1.10 -4.78
CA ALA A 54 12.97 1.59 -6.15
C ALA A 54 14.30 2.20 -6.61
N LEU A 55 14.96 2.99 -5.75
CA LEU A 55 16.26 3.58 -6.04
C LEU A 55 17.33 2.49 -6.23
N ARG A 56 17.41 1.53 -5.30
CA ARG A 56 18.33 0.39 -5.40
C ARG A 56 18.09 -0.42 -6.67
N ALA A 57 16.83 -0.70 -7.01
CA ALA A 57 16.48 -1.40 -8.25
C ALA A 57 16.96 -0.63 -9.49
N SER A 58 16.75 0.69 -9.52
CA SER A 58 17.23 1.57 -10.60
C SER A 58 18.76 1.52 -10.73
N GLU A 59 19.48 1.59 -9.61
CA GLU A 59 20.95 1.47 -9.59
C GLU A 59 21.43 0.11 -10.10
N LEU A 60 20.77 -0.98 -9.72
CA LEU A 60 21.11 -2.33 -10.20
C LEU A 60 20.88 -2.47 -11.70
N VAL A 61 19.80 -1.90 -12.24
CA VAL A 61 19.56 -1.89 -13.70
C VAL A 61 20.64 -1.08 -14.42
N LYS A 62 20.95 0.13 -13.93
CA LYS A 62 22.02 0.97 -14.49
C LYS A 62 23.39 0.28 -14.45
N ALA A 63 23.66 -0.47 -13.39
CA ALA A 63 24.88 -1.26 -13.24
C ALA A 63 24.88 -2.57 -14.04
N GLY A 64 23.81 -2.87 -14.79
CA GLY A 64 23.67 -4.14 -15.54
C GLY A 64 23.49 -5.37 -14.67
N LYS A 65 23.22 -5.21 -13.37
CA LYS A 65 23.05 -6.29 -12.37
C LYS A 65 21.60 -6.76 -12.22
N MET A 66 20.66 -6.10 -12.90
CA MET A 66 19.25 -6.47 -12.93
C MET A 66 18.68 -6.27 -14.33
N ARG A 67 17.98 -7.28 -14.84
CA ARG A 67 17.34 -7.24 -16.15
C ARG A 67 16.02 -6.47 -16.11
N THR A 68 15.71 -5.75 -17.18
CA THR A 68 14.39 -5.18 -17.44
C THR A 68 13.58 -6.12 -18.34
N HIS A 69 12.26 -6.02 -18.23
CA HIS A 69 11.32 -6.83 -19.00
C HIS A 69 10.39 -5.95 -19.80
N THR A 70 10.00 -6.41 -20.99
CA THR A 70 8.95 -5.72 -21.75
C THR A 70 7.57 -6.01 -21.16
N GLN A 71 6.58 -5.21 -21.54
CA GLN A 71 5.20 -5.44 -21.13
C GLN A 71 4.72 -6.84 -21.54
N GLU A 72 5.04 -7.27 -22.75
CA GLU A 72 4.63 -8.55 -23.32
C GLU A 72 5.22 -9.73 -22.54
N GLU A 73 6.50 -9.65 -22.17
CA GLU A 73 7.19 -10.66 -21.35
C GLU A 73 6.50 -10.82 -19.99
N VAL A 74 6.23 -9.70 -19.31
CA VAL A 74 5.58 -9.69 -17.99
C VAL A 74 4.15 -10.24 -18.08
N MET A 75 3.35 -9.73 -19.02
CA MET A 75 1.95 -10.13 -19.15
C MET A 75 1.81 -11.60 -19.55
N THR A 76 2.73 -12.12 -20.36
CA THR A 76 2.75 -13.53 -20.73
C THR A 76 3.11 -14.41 -19.52
N SER A 77 4.11 -14.01 -18.73
CA SER A 77 4.49 -14.74 -17.52
C SER A 77 3.34 -14.79 -16.50
N LEU A 78 2.67 -13.65 -16.24
CA LEU A 78 1.53 -13.59 -15.32
C LEU A 78 0.36 -14.48 -15.77
N ARG A 79 0.03 -14.49 -17.07
CA ARG A 79 -1.00 -15.39 -17.62
C ARG A 79 -0.63 -16.86 -17.39
N ASN A 80 0.62 -17.24 -17.63
CA ASN A 80 1.07 -18.61 -17.44
C ASN A 80 0.95 -19.05 -15.96
N ILE A 81 1.29 -18.18 -15.01
CA ILE A 81 1.12 -18.45 -13.58
C ILE A 81 -0.35 -18.70 -13.23
N ILE A 82 -1.26 -17.87 -13.75
CA ILE A 82 -2.71 -18.02 -13.52
C ILE A 82 -3.21 -19.34 -14.11
N GLU A 83 -2.84 -19.67 -15.35
CA GLU A 83 -3.28 -20.89 -16.01
C GLU A 83 -2.73 -22.15 -15.33
N ALA A 84 -1.47 -22.13 -14.88
CA ALA A 84 -0.92 -23.21 -14.06
C ALA A 84 -1.73 -23.42 -12.77
N LYS A 85 -2.04 -22.33 -12.05
CA LYS A 85 -2.86 -22.40 -10.83
C LYS A 85 -4.30 -22.87 -11.07
N LYS A 86 -4.88 -22.58 -12.23
CA LYS A 86 -6.20 -23.13 -12.62
C LYS A 86 -6.12 -24.63 -12.87
N ARG A 87 -5.06 -25.10 -13.53
CA ARG A 87 -4.84 -26.53 -13.78
C ARG A 87 -4.61 -27.31 -12.49
N ASP A 88 -3.86 -26.76 -11.55
CA ASP A 88 -3.65 -27.35 -10.22
C ASP A 88 -4.95 -27.47 -9.39
N LYS A 89 -5.93 -26.59 -9.65
CA LYS A 89 -7.24 -26.58 -8.97
C LYS A 89 -8.33 -27.35 -9.70
N ALA A 90 -8.10 -27.81 -10.93
CA ALA A 90 -9.08 -28.60 -11.64
C ALA A 90 -9.15 -30.01 -11.00
N PRO A 91 -10.33 -30.49 -10.57
CA PRO A 91 -10.43 -31.85 -10.03
C PRO A 91 -10.04 -32.84 -11.13
N ALA A 92 -9.22 -33.84 -10.75
CA ALA A 92 -8.92 -34.97 -11.61
C ALA A 92 -10.23 -35.56 -12.11
N LYS A 93 -10.55 -35.37 -13.39
CA LYS A 93 -11.73 -36.00 -13.99
C LYS A 93 -11.57 -37.50 -13.80
N GLN A 94 -12.45 -38.06 -12.97
CA GLN A 94 -12.66 -39.48 -12.80
C GLN A 94 -12.72 -40.13 -14.19
N SER A 95 -11.68 -40.89 -14.52
CA SER A 95 -11.78 -42.02 -15.41
C SER A 95 -12.72 -43.03 -14.77
N LEU A 96 -14.02 -42.90 -15.06
CA LEU A 96 -15.02 -43.92 -14.76
C LEU A 96 -15.91 -44.08 -15.98
N GLY A 97 -15.80 -45.25 -16.62
CA GLY A 97 -16.95 -45.86 -17.27
C GLY A 97 -16.79 -46.25 -18.73
N LYS A 98 -16.29 -47.48 -18.91
CA LYS A 98 -16.65 -48.51 -19.91
C LYS A 98 -16.39 -48.25 -21.39
#